data_AF-A0A928ZE15-F1
#
_entry.id   AF-A0A928ZE15-F1
#
_cell.length_a   1.000
_cell.length_b   1.000
_cell.length_c   1.000
_cell.angle_alpha   90.00
_cell.angle_beta   90.00
_cell.angle_gamma   90.00
#
_symmetry.space_group_name_H-M   'P 1'
#
loop_
_entity.id
_entity.type
_entity.pdbx_description
1 polymer ?
#
loop_
_entity_poly.entity_id
_entity_poly.type
_entity_poly.pdbx_seq_one_letter_code
_entity_poly.pdbx_strand_id
1 'polypeptide(L)'
;MIYLHPLFQDREREHTMLKQVFFLAKQLKTSLDRASELGNSCFFTVAHLNGELGTSGEDFNATTGGLFGLTKALRWEWSSVFCRAIDIAPDLDTSTSVKHIIAELHDPNRLIAEVGYSSKGRSTLVC
;
A
#
# COMPACT_ATOMS: atom_id res chain seq x y z
N MET A 1 6.90 -8.54 -0.72
CA MET A 1 5.94 -8.60 0.41
C MET A 1 4.72 -7.78 0.05
N ILE A 2 3.52 -8.30 0.31
CA ILE A 2 2.27 -7.54 0.23
C ILE A 2 1.66 -7.58 1.63
N TYR A 3 1.43 -6.42 2.25
CA TYR A 3 0.68 -6.30 3.49
C TYR A 3 -0.73 -5.81 3.18
N LEU A 4 -1.72 -6.64 3.45
CA LEU A 4 -3.13 -6.29 3.36
C LEU A 4 -3.63 -5.87 4.74
N HIS A 5 -3.95 -4.59 4.92
CA HIS A 5 -4.54 -4.12 6.15
C HIS A 5 -5.99 -4.64 6.24
N PRO A 6 -6.35 -5.34 7.31
CA PRO A 6 -7.70 -5.84 7.49
C PRO A 6 -8.72 -4.71 7.74
N LEU A 7 -9.98 -4.94 7.36
CA LEU A 7 -11.11 -4.08 7.73
C LEU A 7 -11.46 -4.32 9.20
N PHE A 8 -10.92 -3.51 10.11
CA PHE A 8 -11.28 -3.52 11.53
C PHE A 8 -11.81 -2.15 11.98
N GLN A 9 -12.59 -2.14 13.07
CA GLN A 9 -13.05 -0.93 13.75
C GLN A 9 -12.30 -0.66 15.07
N ASP A 10 -11.32 -1.50 15.42
CA ASP A 10 -10.56 -1.42 16.68
C ASP A 10 -9.23 -0.67 16.49
N ARG A 11 -9.21 0.59 16.92
CA ARG A 11 -8.07 1.51 16.78
C ARG A 11 -6.79 1.04 17.46
N GLU A 12 -6.88 0.37 18.60
CA GLU A 12 -5.67 -0.11 19.31
C GLU A 12 -4.98 -1.21 18.51
N ARG A 13 -5.78 -2.13 17.93
CA ARG A 13 -5.25 -3.19 17.07
C ARG A 13 -4.62 -2.63 15.81
N GLU A 14 -5.22 -1.62 15.18
CA GLU A 14 -4.64 -0.98 13.99
C GLU A 14 -3.28 -0.36 14.30
N HIS A 15 -3.14 0.34 15.42
CA HIS A 15 -1.86 0.95 15.80
C HIS A 15 -0.78 -0.11 16.09
N THR A 16 -1.14 -1.21 16.75
CA THR A 16 -0.22 -2.35 16.94
C THR A 16 0.17 -2.98 15.60
N MET A 17 -0.78 -3.18 14.69
CA MET A 17 -0.50 -3.74 13.37
C MET A 17 0.40 -2.83 12.54
N LEU A 18 0.15 -1.52 12.56
CA LEU A 18 1.01 -0.55 11.88
C LEU A 18 2.45 -0.65 12.39
N LYS A 19 2.66 -0.68 13.72
CA LYS A 19 3.99 -0.88 14.31
C LYS A 19 4.62 -2.20 13.86
N GLN A 20 3.86 -3.29 13.80
CA GLN A 20 4.36 -4.58 13.30
C GLN A 20 4.83 -4.48 11.85
N VAL A 21 4.11 -3.76 10.98
CA VAL A 21 4.55 -3.56 9.58
C VAL A 21 5.85 -2.78 9.51
N PHE A 22 6.05 -1.75 10.34
CA PHE A 22 7.33 -1.04 10.43
C PHE A 22 8.47 -1.97 10.87
N PHE A 23 8.23 -2.83 11.87
CA PHE A 23 9.22 -3.82 12.29
C PHE A 23 9.53 -4.84 11.19
N LEU A 24 8.51 -5.34 10.49
CA LEU A 24 8.68 -6.26 9.36
C LEU A 24 9.48 -5.60 8.23
N ALA A 25 9.16 -4.37 7.86
CA ALA A 25 9.91 -3.61 6.87
C ALA A 25 11.41 -3.55 7.23
N LYS A 26 11.73 -3.21 8.48
CA LYS A 26 13.12 -3.19 8.97
C LYS A 26 13.83 -4.52 8.78
N GLN A 27 13.17 -5.64 9.05
CA GLN A 27 13.77 -6.98 8.92
C GLN A 27 13.90 -7.45 7.47
N LEU A 28 13.05 -6.95 6.57
CA LEU A 28 12.95 -7.43 5.20
C LEU A 28 13.93 -6.76 4.23
N LYS A 29 14.54 -5.63 4.61
CA LYS A 29 15.45 -4.86 3.76
C LYS A 29 16.49 -5.73 3.06
N THR A 30 17.31 -6.47 3.81
CA THR A 30 18.37 -7.32 3.24
C THR A 30 17.83 -8.40 2.30
N SER A 31 16.72 -9.04 2.68
CA SER A 31 16.10 -10.10 1.87
C SER A 31 15.50 -9.57 0.58
N LEU A 32 14.88 -8.39 0.62
CA LEU A 32 14.27 -7.73 -0.54
C LEU A 32 15.34 -7.14 -1.48
N ASP A 33 16.45 -6.63 -0.96
CA ASP A 33 17.59 -6.21 -1.77
C ASP A 33 18.19 -7.40 -2.53
N ARG A 34 18.40 -8.54 -1.85
CA ARG A 34 18.90 -9.73 -2.53
C ARG A 34 17.92 -10.25 -3.58
N ALA A 35 16.62 -10.19 -3.32
CA ALA A 35 15.62 -10.60 -4.29
C ALA A 35 15.55 -9.65 -5.51
N SER A 36 15.93 -8.38 -5.36
CA SER A 36 15.90 -7.43 -6.47
C SER A 36 16.98 -7.71 -7.51
N GLU A 37 18.08 -8.38 -7.13
CA GLU A 37 19.09 -8.90 -8.07
C GLU A 37 18.51 -9.89 -9.08
N LEU A 38 17.43 -10.59 -8.72
CA LEU A 38 16.69 -11.51 -9.59
C LEU A 38 15.52 -10.85 -10.33
N GLY A 39 15.36 -9.52 -10.21
CA GLY A 39 14.34 -8.73 -10.87
C GLY A 39 12.94 -8.75 -10.21
N ASN A 40 12.76 -9.53 -9.15
CA ASN A 40 11.45 -9.86 -8.57
C ASN A 40 11.36 -9.47 -7.08
N SER A 41 11.49 -8.17 -6.78
CA SER A 41 11.34 -7.66 -5.40
C SER A 41 10.35 -6.52 -5.31
N CYS A 42 9.38 -6.66 -4.40
CA CYS A 42 8.37 -5.64 -4.15
C CYS A 42 8.03 -5.50 -2.66
N PHE A 43 7.57 -4.32 -2.27
CA PHE A 43 6.98 -4.04 -0.97
C PHE A 43 5.69 -3.24 -1.17
N PHE A 44 4.55 -3.89 -1.00
CA PHE A 44 3.24 -3.30 -1.21
C PHE A 44 2.50 -3.21 0.11
N THR A 45 1.82 -2.09 0.32
CA THR A 45 0.85 -1.93 1.40
C THR A 45 -0.52 -1.68 0.79
N VAL A 46 -1.53 -2.34 1.33
CA VAL A 46 -2.93 -2.14 0.94
C VAL A 46 -3.68 -1.68 2.17
N ALA A 47 -4.38 -0.56 2.05
CA ALA A 47 -5.19 0.04 3.10
C ALA A 47 -6.59 0.33 2.56
N HIS A 48 -7.52 0.53 3.49
CA HIS A 48 -8.91 0.84 3.18
C HIS A 48 -9.24 2.23 3.72
N LEU A 49 -8.94 3.28 2.94
CA LEU A 49 -9.35 4.64 3.26
C LEU A 49 -10.71 4.91 2.60
N ASN A 50 -10.69 5.58 1.44
CA ASN A 50 -11.84 5.97 0.63
C ASN A 50 -11.67 5.60 -0.85
N GLY A 51 -10.56 4.96 -1.23
CA GLY A 51 -10.20 4.69 -2.62
C GLY A 51 -9.77 5.91 -3.44
N GLU A 52 -9.67 7.07 -2.79
CA GLU A 52 -9.27 8.35 -3.37
C GLU A 52 -8.12 8.97 -2.58
N LEU A 53 -7.28 8.14 -1.94
CA LEU A 53 -6.07 8.56 -1.22
C LEU A 53 -6.35 9.58 -0.11
N GLY A 54 -7.54 9.52 0.49
CA GLY A 54 -7.99 10.46 1.51
C GLY A 54 -8.43 11.84 0.98
N THR A 55 -8.60 12.02 -0.33
CA THR A 55 -8.96 13.33 -0.92
C THR A 55 -10.45 13.52 -1.24
N SER A 56 -11.31 12.50 -1.08
CA SER A 56 -12.75 12.60 -1.37
C SER A 56 -13.53 13.46 -0.37
N GLY A 57 -12.95 13.77 0.79
CA GLY A 57 -13.64 14.44 1.90
C GLY A 57 -14.52 13.52 2.75
N GLU A 58 -14.58 12.23 2.42
CA GLU A 58 -15.23 11.22 3.25
C GLU A 58 -14.36 10.85 4.46
N ASP A 59 -15.00 10.47 5.56
CA ASP A 59 -14.31 10.03 6.76
C ASP A 59 -13.63 8.67 6.54
N PHE A 60 -12.38 8.58 6.99
CA PHE A 60 -11.61 7.34 7.00
C PHE A 60 -10.73 7.27 8.25
N ASN A 61 -10.19 6.08 8.53
CA ASN A 61 -9.27 5.92 9.64
C ASN A 61 -7.86 6.37 9.28
N ALA A 62 -7.49 7.57 9.73
CA ALA A 62 -6.19 8.18 9.47
C ALA A 62 -4.99 7.35 9.98
N THR A 63 -5.17 6.46 10.95
CA THR A 63 -4.10 5.59 11.48
C THR A 63 -3.47 4.76 10.36
N THR A 64 -4.31 4.23 9.47
CA THR A 64 -3.87 3.37 8.36
C THR A 64 -3.15 4.17 7.26
N GLY A 65 -3.36 5.50 7.21
CA GLY A 65 -2.61 6.41 6.36
C GLY A 65 -1.08 6.38 6.60
N GLY A 66 -0.64 5.94 7.79
CA GLY A 66 0.77 5.72 8.09
C GLY A 66 1.47 4.72 7.15
N LEU A 67 0.72 3.79 6.53
CA LEU A 67 1.25 2.85 5.55
C LEU A 67 1.72 3.54 4.26
N PHE A 68 1.03 4.61 3.85
CA PHE A 68 1.44 5.42 2.69
C PHE A 68 2.74 6.18 2.99
N GLY A 69 2.83 6.76 4.18
CA GLY A 69 4.06 7.42 4.65
C GLY A 69 5.25 6.45 4.69
N LEU A 70 5.06 5.27 5.28
CA LEU A 70 6.07 4.20 5.30
C LEU A 70 6.51 3.83 3.89
N THR A 71 5.55 3.50 3.02
CA THR A 71 5.86 3.00 1.68
C THR A 71 6.58 4.05 0.84
N LYS A 72 6.24 5.34 0.98
CA LYS A 72 6.95 6.45 0.34
C LYS A 72 8.39 6.57 0.84
N ALA A 73 8.63 6.45 2.14
CA ALA A 73 9.98 6.47 2.71
C ALA A 73 10.81 5.29 2.19
N LEU A 74 10.27 4.07 2.27
CA LEU A 74 10.95 2.86 1.81
C LEU A 74 11.24 2.89 0.31
N ARG A 75 10.39 3.51 -0.51
CA ARG A 75 10.67 3.69 -1.94
C ARG A 75 11.97 4.46 -2.20
N TRP A 76 12.25 5.47 -1.39
CA TRP A 76 13.50 6.24 -1.50
C TRP A 76 14.70 5.50 -0.91
N GLU A 77 14.50 4.83 0.22
CA GLU A 77 15.56 4.06 0.88
C GLU A 77 15.94 2.79 0.11
N TRP A 78 14.99 2.17 -0.59
CA TRP A 78 15.12 0.86 -1.24
C TRP A 78 14.91 0.99 -2.75
N SER A 79 15.78 1.74 -3.42
CA SER A 79 15.65 2.06 -4.86
C SER A 79 15.56 0.85 -5.80
N SER A 80 16.04 -0.32 -5.39
CA SER A 80 15.95 -1.57 -6.15
C SER A 80 14.67 -2.37 -5.89
N VAL A 81 13.87 -2.00 -4.90
CA VAL A 81 12.63 -2.69 -4.50
C VAL A 81 11.42 -1.90 -5.03
N PHE A 82 10.49 -2.60 -5.69
CA PHE A 82 9.28 -1.95 -6.17
C PHE A 82 8.30 -1.70 -5.01
N CYS A 83 8.21 -0.45 -4.57
CA CYS A 83 7.34 -0.02 -3.47
C CYS A 83 6.07 0.67 -3.97
N ARG A 84 4.89 0.24 -3.49
CA ARG A 84 3.60 0.87 -3.81
C ARG A 84 2.59 0.75 -2.68
N ALA A 85 1.91 1.85 -2.37
CA ALA A 85 0.76 1.87 -1.48
C ALA A 85 -0.54 1.87 -2.30
N ILE A 86 -1.52 1.08 -1.89
CA ILE A 86 -2.81 0.94 -2.57
C ILE A 86 -3.91 1.29 -1.56
N ASP A 87 -4.73 2.28 -1.91
CA ASP A 87 -5.98 2.59 -1.21
C ASP A 87 -7.13 1.91 -1.96
N ILE A 88 -7.87 1.04 -1.27
CA ILE A 88 -9.05 0.37 -1.82
C ILE A 88 -10.27 0.83 -1.03
N ALA A 89 -11.24 1.45 -1.72
CA ALA A 89 -12.48 1.87 -1.10
C ALA A 89 -13.16 0.68 -0.39
N PRO A 90 -13.63 0.86 0.86
CA PRO A 90 -14.20 -0.24 1.66
C PRO A 90 -15.45 -0.90 1.05
N ASP A 91 -16.12 -0.23 0.11
CA ASP A 91 -17.32 -0.68 -0.59
C ASP A 91 -17.03 -1.55 -1.83
N LEU A 92 -15.76 -1.65 -2.26
CA LEU A 92 -15.37 -2.54 -3.34
C LEU A 92 -15.41 -4.01 -2.90
N ASP A 93 -15.96 -4.87 -3.77
CA ASP A 93 -16.01 -6.30 -3.50
C ASP A 93 -14.60 -6.93 -3.53
N THR A 94 -14.46 -8.08 -2.88
CA THR A 94 -13.17 -8.78 -2.75
C THR A 94 -12.59 -9.19 -4.10
N SER A 95 -13.41 -9.63 -5.06
CA SER A 95 -12.92 -10.07 -6.38
C SER A 95 -12.31 -8.90 -7.15
N THR A 96 -13.00 -7.76 -7.13
CA THR A 96 -12.52 -6.52 -7.75
C THR A 96 -11.27 -5.99 -7.05
N SER A 97 -11.25 -5.99 -5.72
CA SER A 97 -10.08 -5.59 -4.92
C SER A 97 -8.83 -6.42 -5.26
N VAL A 98 -8.97 -7.75 -5.34
CA VAL A 98 -7.86 -8.66 -5.72
C VAL A 98 -7.38 -8.36 -7.14
N LYS A 99 -8.28 -8.14 -8.10
CA LYS A 99 -7.90 -7.78 -9.48
C LYS A 99 -7.08 -6.50 -9.52
N HIS A 100 -7.46 -5.48 -8.74
CA HIS A 100 -6.71 -4.23 -8.65
C HIS A 100 -5.32 -4.43 -8.04
N ILE A 101 -5.20 -5.17 -6.94
CA ILE A 101 -3.89 -5.46 -6.32
C ILE A 101 -2.97 -6.19 -7.32
N ILE A 102 -3.49 -7.18 -8.05
CA ILE A 102 -2.72 -7.92 -9.06
C ILE A 102 -2.32 -7.01 -10.22
N ALA A 103 -3.22 -6.14 -10.69
CA ALA A 103 -2.90 -5.18 -11.75
C ALA A 103 -1.76 -4.25 -11.34
N GLU A 104 -1.77 -3.77 -10.10
CA GLU A 104 -0.73 -2.89 -9.56
C GLU A 104 0.61 -3.60 -9.37
N LEU A 105 0.60 -4.88 -9.05
CA LEU A 105 1.83 -5.70 -8.99
C LEU A 105 2.52 -5.81 -10.36
N HIS A 106 1.75 -5.77 -11.45
CA HIS A 106 2.23 -5.87 -12.82
C HIS A 106 2.27 -4.53 -13.57
N ASP A 107 2.06 -3.40 -12.88
CA ASP A 107 2.06 -2.09 -13.52
C ASP A 107 3.47 -1.77 -14.06
N PRO A 108 3.62 -1.51 -15.38
CA PRO A 108 4.91 -1.13 -15.95
C PRO A 108 5.41 0.22 -15.42
N ASN A 109 4.52 1.12 -15.00
CA ASN A 109 4.90 2.41 -14.44
C ASN A 109 5.25 2.29 -12.96
N ARG A 110 6.49 1.93 -12.66
CA ARG A 110 7.02 1.84 -11.29
C ARG A 110 7.26 3.19 -10.61
N LEU A 111 6.99 4.32 -11.30
CA LEU A 111 7.20 5.67 -10.75
C LEU A 111 6.05 6.16 -9.88
N ILE A 112 4.90 5.47 -9.88
CA ILE A 112 3.75 5.83 -9.05
C ILE A 112 3.92 5.21 -7.66
N ALA A 113 3.96 6.05 -6.62
CA ALA A 113 4.11 5.62 -5.22
C ALA A 113 2.81 5.10 -4.63
N GLU A 114 1.69 5.69 -5.03
CA GLU A 114 0.39 5.49 -4.41
C GLU A 114 -0.72 5.53 -5.44
N VAL A 115 -1.70 4.66 -5.24
CA VAL A 115 -2.86 4.52 -6.12
C VAL A 115 -4.11 4.34 -5.27
N GLY A 116 -5.22 4.92 -5.71
CA GLY A 116 -6.54 4.72 -5.13
C GLY A 116 -7.46 3.98 -6.08
N TYR A 117 -8.34 3.16 -5.54
CA TYR A 117 -9.42 2.51 -6.28
C TYR A 117 -10.74 2.73 -5.56
N SER A 118 -11.68 3.38 -6.26
CA SER A 118 -13.07 3.51 -5.85
C SER A 118 -14.01 3.14 -7.00
N SER A 119 -15.32 3.30 -6.81
CA SER A 119 -16.31 3.18 -7.87
C SER A 119 -16.07 4.13 -9.06
N LYS A 120 -15.30 5.20 -8.87
CA LYS A 120 -14.89 6.15 -9.93
C LYS A 120 -13.69 5.64 -10.75
N GLY A 121 -13.07 4.54 -10.36
CA GLY A 121 -11.91 3.95 -11.01
C GLY A 121 -10.60 4.22 -10.28
N ARG A 122 -9.50 4.16 -11.04
CA ARG A 122 -8.13 4.31 -10.52
C ARG A 122 -7.75 5.78 -10.41
N SER A 123 -7.27 6.18 -9.24
CA SER A 123 -6.79 7.54 -8.94
C SER A 123 -5.31 7.53 -8.58
N THR A 124 -4.59 8.60 -8.95
CA THR A 124 -3.17 8.82 -8.59
C THR A 124 -2.96 10.30 -8.28
N LEU A 125 -2.00 10.62 -7.42
CA LEU A 125 -1.61 12.02 -7.22
C LEU A 125 -0.77 12.51 -8.40
N VAL A 126 -1.04 13.74 -8.83
CA VAL A 126 -0.16 14.47 -9.76
C VAL A 126 0.84 15.23 -8.89
N CYS A 127 2.12 14.89 -9.02
CA CYS A 127 3.23 15.65 -8.44
C CYS A 127 3.97 16.39 -9.54
#